data_AF-A0A7H0GJF6-F1
#
_entry.id   AF-A0A7H0GJF6-F1
#
_cell.length_a   1.000
_cell.length_b   1.000
_cell.length_c   1.000
_cell.angle_alpha   90.00
_cell.angle_beta   90.00
_cell.angle_gamma   90.00
#
_symmetry.space_group_name_H-M   'P 1'
#
loop_
_entity.id
_entity.type
_entity.pdbx_description
1 polymer ?
#
loop_
_entity_poly.entity_id
_entity_poly.type
_entity_poly.pdbx_seq_one_letter_code
_entity_poly.pdbx_strand_id
1 'polypeptide(L)'
;MPFAIRSLFIAFPVFVAGFSMAASAVEPSDPRRDYADTMMLCNAHTLLLQMYAKGDVPARVPKPANYRDLAYQIGGKEYVQERIDSSAVRDLALGQLEDLLKTKPYGELTEKERDDHTYAAWTSILNVCNERALKRPRAATRKK
;
A
#
# COMPACT_ATOMS: atom_id res chain seq x y z
N MET A 1 30.14 48.07 -60.03
CA MET A 1 31.23 47.10 -59.77
C MET A 1 32.04 47.61 -58.58
N PRO A 2 32.59 46.79 -57.66
CA PRO A 2 32.35 45.38 -57.36
C PRO A 2 32.05 45.07 -55.85
N PHE A 3 31.35 43.96 -55.67
CA PHE A 3 31.48 42.91 -54.64
C PHE A 3 32.37 43.11 -53.40
N ALA A 4 31.79 42.85 -52.23
CA ALA A 4 32.46 42.09 -51.17
C ALA A 4 31.42 41.38 -50.28
N ILE A 5 31.02 40.18 -50.71
CA ILE A 5 30.32 39.20 -49.87
C ILE A 5 31.36 38.66 -48.89
N ARG A 6 31.27 39.03 -47.61
CA ARG A 6 32.00 38.36 -46.54
C ARG A 6 31.08 37.33 -45.90
N SER A 7 31.25 36.10 -46.36
CA SER A 7 30.77 34.88 -45.74
C SER A 7 31.14 34.87 -44.25
N LEU A 8 30.14 34.85 -43.38
CA LEU A 8 30.31 34.43 -42.00
C LEU A 8 29.42 33.19 -41.80
N PHE A 9 30.02 32.03 -42.02
CA PHE A 9 29.51 30.76 -41.55
C PHE A 9 29.50 30.79 -40.02
N ILE A 10 28.36 31.15 -39.42
CA ILE A 10 28.13 30.86 -38.01
C ILE A 10 27.60 29.42 -37.97
N ALA A 11 28.52 28.51 -37.66
CA ALA A 11 28.17 27.15 -37.26
C ALA A 11 27.27 27.24 -36.03
N PHE A 12 26.00 26.88 -36.19
CA PHE A 12 25.13 26.58 -35.06
C PHE A 12 25.69 25.32 -34.38
N PRO A 13 26.13 25.37 -33.10
CA PRO A 13 26.26 24.15 -32.35
C PRO A 13 24.84 23.61 -32.15
N VAL A 14 24.53 22.52 -32.85
CA VAL A 14 23.41 21.65 -32.51
C VAL A 14 23.65 21.21 -31.07
N PHE A 15 23.02 21.92 -30.13
CA PHE A 15 22.83 21.44 -28.78
C PHE A 15 21.95 20.20 -28.90
N VAL A 16 22.59 19.04 -29.02
CA VAL A 16 21.97 17.77 -28.73
C VAL A 16 21.57 17.87 -27.26
N ALA A 17 20.31 18.23 -27.04
CA ALA A 17 19.65 18.11 -25.76
C ALA A 17 19.66 16.61 -25.42
N GLY A 18 20.73 16.18 -24.78
CA GLY A 18 20.79 14.92 -24.08
C GLY A 18 19.78 15.00 -22.96
N PHE A 19 18.54 14.58 -23.24
CA PHE A 19 17.60 14.10 -22.25
C PHE A 19 18.25 12.89 -21.57
N SER A 20 19.18 13.14 -20.64
CA SER A 20 19.49 12.16 -19.63
C SER A 20 18.25 12.10 -18.74
N MET A 21 17.35 11.17 -19.07
CA MET A 21 16.42 10.61 -18.10
C MET A 21 17.27 10.18 -16.91
N ALA A 22 17.28 11.01 -15.86
CA ALA A 22 17.66 10.54 -14.54
C ALA A 22 16.62 9.47 -14.20
N ALA A 23 16.97 8.21 -14.44
CA ALA A 23 16.28 7.09 -13.86
C ALA A 23 16.29 7.35 -12.36
N SER A 24 15.13 7.74 -11.82
CA SER A 24 14.95 7.85 -10.39
C SER A 24 15.20 6.46 -9.84
N ALA A 25 16.39 6.26 -9.28
CA ALA A 25 16.71 5.06 -8.55
C ALA A 25 15.69 5.01 -7.41
N VAL A 26 14.72 4.09 -7.53
CA VAL A 26 13.80 3.75 -6.45
C VAL A 26 14.70 3.31 -5.29
N GLU A 27 14.84 4.16 -4.27
CA GLU A 27 15.57 3.77 -3.07
C GLU A 27 14.96 2.46 -2.54
N PRO A 28 15.78 1.48 -2.14
CA PRO A 28 15.24 0.26 -1.55
C PRO A 28 14.43 0.63 -0.32
N SER A 29 13.15 0.24 -0.33
CA SER A 29 12.22 0.53 0.76
C SER A 29 12.75 -0.06 2.07
N ASP A 30 12.66 0.71 3.16
CA ASP A 30 13.03 0.24 4.49
C ASP A 30 12.12 -0.94 4.87
N PRO A 31 12.64 -2.17 5.05
CA PRO A 31 11.82 -3.35 5.35
C PRO A 31 10.97 -3.20 6.62
N ARG A 32 11.37 -2.31 7.54
CA ARG A 32 10.58 -1.98 8.74
C ARG A 32 9.38 -1.11 8.39
N ARG A 33 9.55 -0.15 7.48
CA ARG A 33 8.45 0.70 6.98
C ARG A 33 7.47 -0.14 6.16
N ASP A 34 7.95 -1.04 5.32
CA ASP A 34 7.07 -1.94 4.54
C ASP A 34 6.26 -2.87 5.44
N TYR A 35 6.88 -3.39 6.50
CA TYR A 35 6.17 -4.17 7.51
C TYR A 35 5.13 -3.31 8.24
N ALA A 36 5.50 -2.10 8.66
CA ALA A 36 4.58 -1.19 9.33
C ALA A 36 3.40 -0.80 8.44
N ASP A 37 3.63 -0.51 7.16
CA ASP A 37 2.61 -0.23 6.15
C ASP A 37 1.65 -1.40 5.99
N THR A 38 2.19 -2.61 5.92
CA THR A 38 1.40 -3.83 5.87
C THR A 38 0.53 -3.98 7.12
N MET A 39 1.08 -3.74 8.31
CA MET A 39 0.32 -3.85 9.56
C MET A 39 -0.74 -2.75 9.70
N MET A 40 -0.47 -1.51 9.24
CA MET A 40 -1.48 -0.46 9.17
C MET A 40 -2.64 -0.85 8.26
N LEU A 41 -2.33 -1.43 7.08
CA LEU A 41 -3.33 -1.92 6.15
C LEU A 41 -4.18 -3.06 6.73
N CYS A 42 -3.54 -4.03 7.39
CA CYS A 42 -4.23 -5.12 8.09
C CYS A 42 -5.13 -4.61 9.24
N ASN A 43 -4.67 -3.58 9.95
CA ASN A 43 -5.49 -2.92 10.97
C ASN A 43 -6.71 -2.23 10.35
N ALA A 44 -6.54 -1.53 9.22
CA ALA A 44 -7.64 -0.88 8.51
C ALA A 44 -8.71 -1.90 8.08
N HIS A 45 -8.31 -3.06 7.55
CA HIS A 45 -9.23 -4.17 7.24
C HIS A 45 -10.00 -4.66 8.46
N THR A 46 -9.34 -4.76 9.62
CA THR A 46 -9.98 -5.16 10.88
C THR A 46 -11.03 -4.14 11.32
N LEU A 47 -10.75 -2.85 11.18
CA LEU A 47 -11.71 -1.78 11.50
C LEU A 47 -12.89 -1.77 10.53
N LEU A 48 -12.65 -1.96 9.22
CA LEU A 48 -13.71 -2.07 8.22
C LEU A 48 -14.65 -3.24 8.50
N LEU A 49 -14.09 -4.40 8.84
CA LEU A 49 -14.87 -5.57 9.28
C LEU A 49 -15.73 -5.25 10.51
N GLN A 50 -15.14 -4.63 11.53
CA GLN A 50 -15.88 -4.27 12.75
C GLN A 50 -17.03 -3.29 12.47
N MET A 51 -16.83 -2.33 11.58
CA MET A 51 -17.88 -1.40 11.17
C MET A 51 -19.00 -2.10 10.40
N TYR A 52 -18.65 -2.98 9.45
CA TYR A 52 -19.64 -3.77 8.70
C TYR A 52 -20.46 -4.68 9.62
N ALA A 53 -19.77 -5.40 10.52
CA ALA A 53 -20.40 -6.31 11.46
C ALA A 53 -21.11 -5.59 12.64
N LYS A 54 -21.04 -4.25 12.70
CA LYS A 54 -21.53 -3.43 13.83
C LYS A 54 -21.00 -3.92 15.19
N GLY A 55 -19.78 -4.43 15.21
CA GLY A 55 -19.13 -5.01 16.38
C GLY A 55 -19.39 -6.49 16.65
N ASP A 56 -20.37 -7.13 15.99
CA ASP A 56 -20.68 -8.56 16.18
C ASP A 56 -20.10 -9.41 15.05
N VAL A 57 -18.79 -9.65 15.12
CA VAL A 57 -18.07 -10.44 14.10
C VAL A 57 -18.33 -11.94 14.32
N PRO A 58 -18.81 -12.67 13.29
CA PRO A 58 -19.06 -14.10 13.41
C PRO A 58 -17.82 -14.90 13.85
N ALA A 59 -18.00 -15.88 14.73
CA ALA A 59 -16.91 -16.69 15.29
C ALA A 59 -16.07 -17.47 14.25
N ARG A 60 -16.63 -17.68 13.04
CA ARG A 60 -15.92 -18.31 11.91
C ARG A 60 -14.82 -17.41 11.31
N VAL A 61 -14.89 -16.10 11.53
CA VAL A 61 -13.88 -15.16 11.05
C VAL A 61 -12.66 -15.23 11.98
N PRO A 62 -11.43 -15.40 11.45
CA PRO A 62 -10.22 -15.50 12.27
C PRO A 62 -10.04 -14.30 13.18
N LYS A 63 -9.59 -14.54 14.41
CA LYS A 63 -9.25 -13.46 15.34
C LYS A 63 -8.04 -12.66 14.78
N PRO A 64 -8.14 -11.33 14.69
CA PRO A 64 -7.02 -10.51 14.21
C PRO A 64 -5.90 -10.48 15.26
N ALA A 65 -4.64 -10.48 14.80
CA ALA A 65 -3.51 -10.07 15.62
C ALA A 65 -3.58 -8.57 15.95
N ASN A 66 -2.76 -8.11 16.89
CA ASN A 66 -2.71 -6.70 17.27
C ASN A 66 -1.88 -5.87 16.27
N TYR A 67 -2.41 -5.71 15.05
CA TYR A 67 -1.71 -5.07 13.94
C TYR A 67 -1.32 -3.62 14.21
N ARG A 68 -2.16 -2.86 14.93
CA ARG A 68 -1.83 -1.48 15.31
C ARG A 68 -0.55 -1.41 16.13
N ASP A 69 -0.46 -2.21 17.19
CA ASP A 69 0.69 -2.18 18.07
C ASP A 69 1.93 -2.73 17.36
N LEU A 70 1.77 -3.69 16.44
CA LEU A 70 2.82 -4.18 15.55
C LEU A 70 3.40 -3.09 14.64
N ALA A 71 2.54 -2.29 14.02
CA ALA A 71 2.94 -1.16 13.18
C ALA A 71 3.77 -0.17 14.01
N TYR A 72 3.26 0.23 15.18
CA TYR A 72 3.96 1.17 16.06
C TYR A 72 5.29 0.64 16.58
N GLN A 73 5.38 -0.65 16.95
CA GLN A 73 6.61 -1.27 17.43
C GLN A 73 7.73 -1.26 16.39
N ILE A 74 7.41 -1.51 15.12
CA ILE A 74 8.41 -1.67 14.07
C ILE A 74 8.68 -0.36 13.31
N GLY A 75 7.64 0.39 12.95
CA GLY A 75 7.73 1.61 12.14
C GLY A 75 7.96 2.90 12.94
N GLY A 76 7.70 2.88 14.25
CA GLY A 76 7.74 4.07 15.09
C GLY A 76 6.43 4.85 15.11
N LYS A 77 6.20 5.63 16.17
CA LYS A 77 4.91 6.29 16.43
C LYS A 77 4.62 7.39 15.44
N GLU A 78 5.59 8.23 15.18
CA GLU A 78 5.49 9.43 14.35
C GLU A 78 5.14 9.04 12.91
N TYR A 79 5.89 8.10 12.34
CA TYR A 79 5.67 7.59 10.99
C TYR A 79 4.28 6.97 10.80
N VAL A 80 3.87 6.10 11.73
CA VAL A 80 2.56 5.42 11.65
C VAL A 80 1.42 6.41 11.78
N GLN A 81 1.54 7.42 12.64
CA GLN A 81 0.50 8.43 12.83
C GLN A 81 0.32 9.28 11.56
N GLU A 82 1.41 9.79 10.99
CA GLU A 82 1.38 10.57 9.75
C GLU A 82 0.69 9.81 8.61
N ARG A 83 1.00 8.51 8.47
CA ARG A 83 0.41 7.67 7.42
C ARG A 83 -1.07 7.39 7.65
N ILE A 84 -1.51 7.16 8.88
CA ILE A 84 -2.93 6.95 9.19
C ILE A 84 -3.74 8.24 8.92
N ASP A 85 -3.20 9.40 9.29
CA ASP A 85 -3.89 10.70 9.14
C ASP A 85 -4.10 11.08 7.66
N SER A 86 -3.26 10.56 6.75
CA SER A 86 -3.35 10.81 5.31
C SER A 86 -4.52 10.14 4.58
N SER A 87 -5.34 9.34 5.27
CA SER A 87 -6.38 8.45 4.72
C SER A 87 -5.96 7.40 3.70
N ALA A 88 -4.72 7.46 3.18
CA ALA A 88 -4.23 6.57 2.12
C ALA A 88 -4.34 5.08 2.48
N VAL A 89 -4.10 4.72 3.75
CA VAL A 89 -4.21 3.32 4.22
C VAL A 89 -5.66 2.83 4.18
N ARG A 90 -6.62 3.68 4.55
CA ARG A 90 -8.05 3.34 4.50
C ARG A 90 -8.48 3.12 3.06
N ASP A 91 -8.11 4.04 2.17
CA ASP A 91 -8.55 4.00 0.77
C ASP A 91 -7.95 2.78 0.04
N LEU A 92 -6.70 2.43 0.35
CA LEU A 92 -6.09 1.20 -0.12
C LEU A 92 -6.79 -0.07 0.41
N ALA A 93 -7.19 -0.08 1.69
CA ALA A 93 -7.93 -1.20 2.27
C ALA A 93 -9.29 -1.40 1.59
N LEU A 94 -10.01 -0.31 1.34
CA LEU A 94 -11.29 -0.34 0.62
C LEU A 94 -11.12 -0.89 -0.81
N GLY A 95 -10.11 -0.42 -1.55
CA GLY A 95 -9.83 -0.94 -2.88
C GLY A 95 -9.56 -2.45 -2.89
N GLN A 96 -8.72 -2.94 -1.98
CA GLN A 96 -8.45 -4.38 -1.86
C GLN A 96 -9.70 -5.19 -1.52
N LEU A 97 -10.57 -4.66 -0.66
CA LEU A 97 -11.82 -5.31 -0.32
C LEU A 97 -12.75 -5.34 -1.53
N GLU A 98 -12.94 -4.22 -2.22
CA GLU A 98 -13.79 -4.14 -3.41
C GLU A 98 -13.39 -5.15 -4.49
N ASP A 99 -12.09 -5.30 -4.74
CA ASP A 99 -11.57 -6.26 -5.73
C ASP A 99 -11.94 -7.71 -5.37
N LEU A 100 -11.90 -8.05 -4.08
CA LEU A 100 -12.29 -9.38 -3.60
C LEU A 100 -13.80 -9.59 -3.61
N LEU A 101 -14.59 -8.54 -3.38
CA LEU A 101 -16.05 -8.67 -3.41
C LEU A 101 -16.55 -8.82 -4.85
N LYS A 102 -15.96 -8.13 -5.83
CA LYS A 102 -16.36 -8.17 -7.25
C LYS A 102 -16.18 -9.53 -7.94
N THR A 103 -15.65 -10.55 -7.26
CA THR A 103 -15.48 -11.90 -7.84
C THR A 103 -16.79 -12.68 -8.03
N LYS A 104 -17.92 -12.21 -7.50
CA LYS A 104 -19.26 -12.77 -7.74
C LYS A 104 -20.28 -11.66 -8.01
N PRO A 105 -21.24 -11.84 -8.93
CA PRO A 105 -22.31 -10.86 -9.15
C PRO A 105 -23.25 -10.81 -7.95
N TYR A 106 -23.28 -9.66 -7.25
CA TYR A 106 -24.04 -9.46 -6.02
C TYR A 106 -25.57 -9.54 -6.19
N GLY A 107 -26.07 -9.23 -7.40
CA GLY A 107 -27.51 -9.14 -7.67
C GLY A 107 -28.25 -10.47 -7.69
N GLU A 108 -27.52 -11.59 -7.80
CA GLU A 108 -28.10 -12.94 -7.89
C GLU A 108 -28.08 -13.67 -6.54
N LEU A 109 -27.46 -13.08 -5.52
CA LEU A 109 -27.27 -13.68 -4.21
C LEU A 109 -28.36 -13.23 -3.23
N THR A 110 -28.83 -14.16 -2.40
CA THR A 110 -29.61 -13.83 -1.20
C THR A 110 -28.78 -13.00 -0.22
N GLU A 111 -29.44 -12.34 0.74
CA GLU A 111 -28.75 -11.57 1.78
C GLU A 111 -27.73 -12.41 2.55
N LYS A 112 -28.11 -13.63 2.94
CA LYS A 112 -27.23 -14.57 3.62
C LYS A 112 -26.00 -14.92 2.77
N GLU A 113 -26.19 -15.18 1.48
CA GLU A 113 -25.07 -15.51 0.58
C GLU A 113 -24.14 -14.33 0.35
N ARG A 114 -24.67 -13.10 0.29
CA ARG A 114 -23.85 -11.88 0.22
C ARG A 114 -23.03 -11.70 1.49
N ASP A 115 -23.64 -11.90 2.65
CA ASP A 115 -22.93 -11.80 3.92
C ASP A 115 -21.85 -12.90 4.04
N ASP A 116 -22.19 -14.14 3.72
CA ASP A 116 -21.25 -15.25 3.72
C ASP A 116 -20.07 -15.02 2.75
N HIS A 117 -20.33 -14.48 1.55
CA HIS A 117 -19.30 -14.06 0.60
C HIS A 117 -18.42 -12.92 1.14
N THR A 118 -19.05 -11.90 1.73
CA THR A 118 -18.33 -10.75 2.28
C THR A 118 -17.44 -11.16 3.46
N TYR A 119 -17.94 -12.00 4.37
CA TYR A 119 -17.15 -12.57 5.46
C TYR A 119 -16.04 -13.52 4.98
N ALA A 120 -16.25 -14.23 3.87
CA ALA A 120 -15.20 -15.05 3.27
C ALA A 120 -14.05 -14.17 2.72
N ALA A 121 -14.35 -13.02 2.12
CA ALA A 121 -13.34 -12.06 1.69
C ALA A 121 -12.48 -11.56 2.86
N TRP A 122 -13.10 -11.13 3.97
CA TRP A 122 -12.34 -10.74 5.17
C TRP A 122 -11.57 -11.89 5.80
N THR A 123 -12.12 -13.10 5.79
CA THR A 123 -11.41 -14.30 6.28
C THR A 123 -10.12 -14.52 5.50
N SER A 124 -10.17 -14.40 4.17
CA SER A 124 -8.98 -14.49 3.31
C SER A 124 -7.94 -13.41 3.66
N ILE A 125 -8.37 -12.15 3.77
CA ILE A 125 -7.50 -11.03 4.15
C ILE A 125 -6.85 -11.28 5.52
N LEU A 126 -7.63 -11.64 6.53
CA LEU A 126 -7.15 -11.81 7.90
C LEU A 126 -6.18 -12.98 8.04
N ASN A 127 -6.35 -14.06 7.29
CA ASN A 127 -5.37 -15.14 7.26
C ASN A 127 -4.02 -14.65 6.76
N VAL A 128 -4.00 -13.96 5.60
CA VAL A 128 -2.76 -13.39 5.04
C VAL A 128 -2.13 -12.39 6.01
N CYS A 129 -2.93 -11.52 6.61
CA CYS A 129 -2.47 -10.54 7.58
C CYS A 129 -1.86 -11.18 8.83
N ASN A 130 -2.51 -12.20 9.40
CA ASN A 130 -2.01 -12.94 10.53
C ASN A 130 -0.69 -13.66 10.19
N GLU A 131 -0.59 -14.29 9.02
CA GLU A 131 0.65 -14.91 8.55
C GLU A 131 1.80 -13.91 8.41
N ARG A 132 1.53 -12.71 7.87
CA ARG A 132 2.52 -11.64 7.75
C ARG A 132 2.92 -11.10 9.11
N ALA A 133 1.98 -10.96 10.04
CA ALA A 133 2.25 -10.49 11.40
C ALA A 133 3.27 -11.37 12.15
N LEU A 134 3.32 -12.67 11.84
CA LEU A 134 4.29 -13.61 12.39
C LEU A 134 5.72 -13.39 11.83
N LYS A 135 5.86 -12.82 10.63
CA LYS A 135 7.14 -12.62 9.92
C LYS A 135 7.78 -11.27 10.23
N ARG A 136 7.82 -10.88 11.52
CA ARG A 136 8.40 -9.59 11.94
C ARG A 136 9.85 -9.45 11.45
N PRO A 137 10.25 -8.29 10.86
CA PRO A 137 11.64 -8.06 10.54
C PRO A 137 12.47 -8.09 11.83
N ARG A 138 13.58 -8.84 11.81
CA ARG A 138 14.50 -8.92 12.95
C ARG A 138 15.14 -7.54 13.15
N ALA A 139 15.27 -7.11 14.41
CA ALA A 139 16.07 -5.94 14.72
C ALA A 139 17.47 -6.13 14.11
N ALA A 140 17.92 -5.19 13.29
CA ALA A 140 19.30 -5.18 12.82
C ALA A 140 20.19 -5.14 14.06
N THR A 141 20.85 -6.25 14.36
CA THR A 141 21.89 -6.28 15.39
C THR A 141 22.93 -5.25 14.99
N ARG A 142 22.92 -4.10 15.66
CA ARG A 142 24.06 -3.18 15.67
C ARG A 142 25.24 -4.00 16.19
N LYS A 143 26.14 -4.43 15.30
CA LYS A 143 27.49 -4.82 15.71
C LYS A 143 28.09 -3.56 16.35
N LYS A 144 28.26 -3.61 17.66
CA LYS A 144 29.10 -2.64 18.40
C LYS A 144 30.55 -2.92 18.06
#